data_AF-A0A7X4KC88-F1
#
_entry.id   AF-A0A7X4KC88-F1
#
_cell.length_a   1.000
_cell.length_b   1.000
_cell.length_c   1.000
_cell.angle_alpha   90.00
_cell.angle_beta   90.00
_cell.angle_gamma   90.00
#
_symmetry.space_group_name_H-M   'P 1'
#
loop_
_entity.id
_entity.type
_entity.pdbx_description
1 polymer ?
#
loop_
_entity_poly.entity_id
_entity_poly.type
_entity_poly.pdbx_seq_one_letter_code
_entity_poly.pdbx_strand_id
1 'polypeptide(L)'
;MPTYVQHAVLGRIPDVFNAEAIWQTPGLALFSRRPLLRDLLERCPREHKGRAATRCFSHVTLMLPQEEVDDDYHLSRGSRARDLAQTLAALHQKDFGDLLGSDQVRYDVVGDASLAPDEIEVRFGHAVYLPAPDEKILYNVTASRDSAIWHTVCPIYPNQRLALIGGEGGVDVQGWPFGPDAALLIINDGPDAPPTVQIRPKGAFTCTYDPRSGYYTVKAPDSQRLLLKIARTSALPARAGMQSEAANTTPPPHAVWQSRSGANAKAIDLTAIPAAASHKPINRPGESDATYAPVSQQRVSLVALALPRLSRYRDTGAQALELPFNRAMALSADGSPAISLIVDAADDLYACTAEGRQRIEAPATFSPVDTRTLRLLPAAPEMADRYRAMVCLAQPISTGVASGARFTFGRNSPMLAALRLLDSPRFLKRANSAGDSSTSSADRIGLSRNAFSFEAVSKGYTIARQSATQALYHLDDKLQFVASVGDAPYLLPHGHHLVAGHYVLRFEA
;
A
#
# COMPACT_ATOMS: atom_id res chain seq x y z
N MET A 1 9.05 -31.45 5.47
CA MET A 1 8.91 -30.27 4.56
C MET A 1 10.29 -29.82 4.14
N PRO A 2 10.50 -29.18 2.99
CA PRO A 2 11.78 -28.55 2.71
C PRO A 2 12.03 -27.50 3.79
N THR A 3 13.12 -27.65 4.55
CA THR A 3 13.55 -26.71 5.56
C THR A 3 14.15 -25.49 4.83
N TYR A 4 13.41 -24.37 4.78
CA TYR A 4 13.87 -23.16 4.09
C TYR A 4 15.05 -22.53 4.81
N VAL A 5 15.00 -22.54 6.14
CA VAL A 5 16.07 -22.11 7.05
C VAL A 5 16.18 -23.15 8.16
N GLN A 6 17.38 -23.67 8.36
CA GLN A 6 17.75 -24.44 9.53
C GLN A 6 18.30 -23.47 10.56
N HIS A 7 17.87 -23.61 11.80
CA HIS A 7 18.49 -22.96 12.94
C HIS A 7 19.00 -24.04 13.91
N ALA A 8 20.09 -23.76 14.61
CA ALA A 8 20.55 -24.59 15.72
C ALA A 8 21.34 -23.71 16.71
N VAL A 9 21.12 -23.93 18.00
CA VAL A 9 21.90 -23.28 19.06
C VAL A 9 23.02 -24.22 19.50
N LEU A 10 24.26 -23.76 19.34
CA LEU A 10 25.47 -24.35 19.88
C LEU A 10 25.74 -23.72 21.24
N GLY A 11 25.82 -24.51 22.32
CA GLY A 11 26.01 -23.98 23.67
C GLY A 11 27.30 -24.45 24.35
N ARG A 12 27.77 -23.67 25.33
CA ARG A 12 29.01 -23.88 26.11
C ARG A 12 30.27 -23.77 25.26
N ILE A 13 30.36 -22.72 24.45
CA ILE A 13 31.58 -22.35 23.75
C ILE A 13 32.17 -21.14 24.50
N PRO A 14 33.17 -21.33 25.40
CA PRO A 14 33.64 -20.25 26.28
C PRO A 14 34.29 -19.08 25.54
N ASP A 15 34.76 -19.30 24.32
CA ASP A 15 35.20 -18.26 23.42
C ASP A 15 34.40 -18.36 22.13
N VAL A 16 33.36 -17.53 22.03
CA VAL A 16 32.45 -17.51 20.88
C VAL A 16 33.12 -17.06 19.58
N PHE A 17 34.37 -16.60 19.62
CA PHE A 17 35.18 -16.28 18.45
C PHE A 17 36.17 -17.40 18.07
N ASN A 18 36.19 -18.52 18.80
CA ASN A 18 37.05 -19.65 18.49
C ASN A 18 36.45 -20.52 17.38
N ALA A 19 36.90 -20.30 16.14
CA ALA A 19 36.44 -21.02 14.95
C ALA A 19 36.61 -22.54 15.06
N GLU A 20 37.70 -23.04 15.65
CA GLU A 20 37.94 -24.47 15.79
C GLU A 20 36.93 -25.09 16.77
N ALA A 21 36.67 -24.44 17.91
CA ALA A 21 35.70 -24.91 18.89
C ALA A 21 34.28 -25.01 18.29
N ILE A 22 33.91 -24.07 17.41
CA ILE A 22 32.63 -24.05 16.69
C ILE A 22 32.58 -25.12 15.60
N TRP A 23 33.66 -25.26 14.83
CA TRP A 23 33.74 -26.17 13.69
C TRP A 23 33.80 -27.63 14.13
N GLN A 24 34.82 -27.98 14.93
CA GLN A 24 35.05 -29.29 15.54
C GLN A 24 36.01 -29.19 16.73
N THR A 25 35.63 -29.69 17.90
CA THR A 25 36.60 -29.83 19.00
C THR A 25 37.75 -30.77 18.59
N PRO A 26 39.02 -30.33 18.62
CA PRO A 26 40.14 -31.22 18.37
C PRO A 26 40.22 -32.30 19.47
N GLY A 27 39.93 -33.56 19.14
CA GLY A 27 40.49 -34.71 19.85
C GLY A 27 39.61 -35.54 20.80
N LEU A 28 38.35 -35.22 21.10
CA LEU A 28 37.56 -36.00 22.11
C LEU A 28 36.06 -36.19 21.78
N ALA A 29 35.68 -36.21 20.50
CA ALA A 29 34.28 -36.25 20.05
C ALA A 29 33.53 -37.60 20.21
N LEU A 30 34.05 -38.56 20.98
CA LEU A 30 33.33 -39.83 21.23
C LEU A 30 32.27 -39.71 22.34
N PHE A 31 32.27 -38.64 23.14
CA PHE A 31 31.36 -38.47 24.29
C PHE A 31 30.53 -37.18 24.28
N SER A 32 30.77 -36.27 23.34
CA SER A 32 29.96 -35.06 23.16
C SER A 32 28.71 -35.40 22.32
N ARG A 33 27.53 -35.44 22.94
CA ARG A 33 26.24 -35.62 22.24
C ARG A 33 25.74 -34.34 21.54
N ARG A 34 26.56 -33.29 21.45
CA ARG A 34 26.13 -31.96 20.99
C ARG A 34 26.40 -31.79 19.50
N PRO A 35 25.46 -31.25 18.72
CA PRO A 35 25.71 -30.94 17.34
C PRO A 35 26.79 -29.86 17.24
N LEU A 36 27.83 -30.08 16.45
CA LEU A 36 28.82 -29.09 16.04
C LEU A 36 28.45 -28.52 14.68
N LEU A 37 29.04 -27.39 14.27
CA LEU A 37 28.71 -26.78 12.97
C LEU A 37 29.01 -27.74 11.81
N ARG A 38 30.16 -28.43 11.83
CA ARG A 38 30.49 -29.42 10.81
C ARG A 38 29.46 -30.55 10.76
N ASP A 39 29.06 -31.08 11.92
CA ASP A 39 28.08 -32.18 11.99
C ASP A 39 26.70 -31.75 11.49
N LEU A 40 26.30 -30.50 11.74
CA LEU A 40 25.03 -29.94 11.25
C LEU A 40 25.04 -29.85 9.72
N LEU A 41 26.10 -29.32 9.13
CA LEU A 41 26.23 -29.20 7.67
C LEU A 41 26.26 -30.58 6.98
N GLU A 42 26.93 -31.57 7.60
CA GLU A 42 26.99 -32.94 7.09
C GLU A 42 25.63 -33.65 7.12
N ARG A 43 24.88 -33.49 8.21
CA ARG A 43 23.56 -34.15 8.40
C ARG A 43 22.43 -33.46 7.64
N CYS A 44 22.63 -32.22 7.24
CA CYS A 44 21.63 -31.39 6.58
C CYS A 44 22.12 -30.90 5.21
N PRO A 45 22.43 -31.81 4.27
CA PRO A 45 22.95 -31.40 2.97
C PRO A 45 21.85 -30.74 2.15
N ARG A 46 22.28 -29.83 1.27
CA ARG A 46 21.42 -29.07 0.36
C ARG A 46 20.71 -29.98 -0.64
N GLU A 47 21.38 -31.02 -1.12
CA GLU A 47 20.81 -32.02 -2.02
C GLU A 47 21.27 -33.43 -1.62
N HIS A 48 20.38 -34.40 -1.82
CA HIS A 48 20.65 -35.82 -1.60
C HIS A 48 20.48 -36.61 -2.90
N LYS A 49 21.32 -37.63 -3.10
CA LYS A 49 21.10 -38.69 -4.08
C LYS A 49 21.07 -40.03 -3.33
N GLY A 50 19.86 -40.53 -3.06
CA GLY A 50 19.69 -41.69 -2.18
C GLY A 50 20.04 -41.33 -0.73
N ARG A 51 20.99 -42.05 -0.12
CA ARG A 51 21.46 -41.80 1.26
C ARG A 51 22.71 -40.92 1.34
N ALA A 52 23.30 -40.53 0.19
CA ALA A 52 24.51 -39.73 0.15
C ALA A 52 24.19 -38.25 -0.11
N ALA A 53 24.89 -37.36 0.60
CA ALA A 53 24.90 -35.94 0.32
C ALA A 53 25.54 -35.68 -1.05
N THR A 54 24.91 -34.85 -1.88
CA THR A 54 25.48 -34.42 -3.17
C THR A 54 25.82 -32.95 -3.24
N ARG A 55 25.23 -32.12 -2.37
CA ARG A 55 25.60 -30.71 -2.21
C ARG A 55 25.54 -30.25 -0.75
N CYS A 56 26.48 -29.43 -0.31
CA CYS A 56 26.43 -28.75 0.99
C CYS A 56 25.83 -27.33 0.86
N PHE A 57 25.35 -26.76 1.96
CA PHE A 57 25.02 -25.32 2.00
C PHE A 57 26.29 -24.51 2.14
N SER A 58 26.47 -23.47 1.32
CA SER A 58 27.68 -22.65 1.31
C SER A 58 27.54 -21.32 2.07
N HIS A 59 26.33 -20.90 2.41
CA HIS A 59 26.05 -19.65 3.10
C HIS A 59 25.54 -19.92 4.52
N VAL A 60 26.22 -19.33 5.51
CA VAL A 60 25.92 -19.54 6.92
C VAL A 60 25.99 -18.21 7.67
N THR A 61 24.96 -17.91 8.46
CA THR A 61 24.97 -16.79 9.40
C THR A 61 25.19 -17.33 10.80
N LEU A 62 26.17 -16.79 11.51
CA LEU A 62 26.39 -17.01 12.93
C LEU A 62 25.84 -15.83 13.71
N MET A 63 25.09 -16.13 14.75
CA MET A 63 24.57 -15.16 15.69
C MET A 63 25.28 -15.39 17.01
N LEU A 64 26.00 -14.36 17.47
CA LEU A 64 26.72 -14.35 18.74
C LEU A 64 25.98 -13.47 19.75
N PRO A 65 26.23 -13.60 21.06
CA PRO A 65 25.65 -12.71 22.05
C PRO A 65 25.97 -11.24 21.70
N GLN A 66 24.97 -10.37 21.74
CA GLN A 66 25.11 -8.97 21.32
C GLN A 66 26.27 -8.26 22.05
N GLU A 67 26.43 -8.51 23.35
CA GLU A 67 27.49 -7.89 24.17
C GLU A 67 28.90 -8.24 23.65
N GLU A 68 29.14 -9.48 23.22
CA GLU A 68 30.43 -9.93 22.68
C GLU A 68 30.77 -9.26 21.34
N VAL A 69 29.75 -9.05 20.49
CA VAL A 69 29.89 -8.36 19.20
C VAL A 69 30.15 -6.87 19.40
N ASP A 70 29.44 -6.24 20.34
CA ASP A 70 29.66 -4.85 20.70
C ASP A 70 31.06 -4.64 21.28
N ASP A 71 31.52 -5.54 22.15
CA ASP A 71 32.88 -5.52 22.70
C ASP A 71 33.95 -5.69 21.61
N ASP A 72 33.79 -6.64 20.67
CA ASP A 72 34.69 -6.78 19.52
C ASP A 72 34.69 -5.50 18.65
N TYR A 73 33.52 -4.88 18.45
CA TYR A 73 33.42 -3.62 17.72
C TYR A 73 34.15 -2.47 18.42
N HIS A 74 34.01 -2.35 19.74
CA HIS A 74 34.61 -1.29 20.54
C HIS A 74 36.11 -1.47 20.75
N LEU A 75 36.56 -2.69 21.02
CA LEU A 75 37.96 -2.99 21.37
C LEU A 75 38.82 -3.30 20.14
N SER A 76 38.27 -4.00 19.15
CA SER A 76 39.04 -4.53 18.01
C SER A 76 38.49 -4.13 16.64
N ARG A 77 37.48 -3.23 16.59
CA ARG A 77 36.83 -2.79 15.34
C ARG A 77 36.29 -3.96 14.53
N GLY A 78 35.68 -4.94 15.19
CA GLY A 78 35.07 -6.10 14.54
C GLY A 78 36.08 -7.04 13.89
N SER A 79 37.35 -7.04 14.34
CA SER A 79 38.37 -7.89 13.72
C SER A 79 38.13 -9.37 14.07
N ARG A 80 37.73 -9.67 15.30
CA ARG A 80 37.52 -11.07 15.72
C ARG A 80 36.36 -11.69 14.95
N ALA A 81 35.26 -10.96 14.75
CA ALA A 81 34.14 -11.43 13.92
C ALA A 81 34.55 -11.72 12.47
N ARG A 82 35.39 -10.84 11.88
CA ARG A 82 35.91 -11.04 10.51
C ARG A 82 36.86 -12.24 10.42
N ASP A 83 37.77 -12.39 11.38
CA ASP A 83 38.71 -13.50 11.43
C ASP A 83 37.98 -14.84 11.65
N LEU A 84 36.93 -14.84 12.49
CA LEU A 84 36.04 -15.99 12.69
C LEU A 84 35.38 -16.41 11.37
N ALA A 85 34.74 -15.48 10.66
CA ALA A 85 34.06 -15.75 9.40
C ALA A 85 35.04 -16.31 8.33
N GLN A 86 36.23 -15.73 8.22
CA GLN A 86 37.26 -16.20 7.28
C GLN A 86 37.79 -17.59 7.64
N THR A 87 38.04 -17.84 8.92
CA THR A 87 38.56 -19.13 9.39
C THR A 87 37.53 -20.24 9.20
N LEU A 88 36.27 -19.98 9.52
CA LEU A 88 35.18 -20.93 9.28
C LEU A 88 34.97 -21.19 7.78
N ALA A 89 35.07 -20.15 6.93
CA ALA A 89 35.01 -20.34 5.48
C ALA A 89 36.13 -21.25 4.97
N ALA A 90 37.37 -21.08 5.48
CA ALA A 90 38.51 -21.92 5.11
C ALA A 90 38.34 -23.37 5.57
N LEU A 91 37.86 -23.59 6.80
CA LEU A 91 37.57 -24.93 7.33
C LEU A 91 36.45 -25.63 6.55
N HIS A 92 35.39 -24.90 6.21
CA HIS A 92 34.29 -25.41 5.37
C HIS A 92 34.78 -25.79 3.98
N GLN A 93 35.54 -24.92 3.32
CA GLN A 93 36.11 -25.21 2.01
C GLN A 93 37.05 -26.42 2.04
N LYS A 94 37.81 -26.60 3.13
CA LYS A 94 38.71 -27.74 3.33
C LYS A 94 37.95 -29.06 3.47
N ASP A 95 36.91 -29.10 4.31
CA ASP A 95 36.23 -30.35 4.66
C ASP A 95 35.12 -30.74 3.68
N PHE A 96 34.47 -29.76 3.01
CA PHE A 96 33.35 -29.98 2.10
C PHE A 96 33.58 -29.47 0.67
N GLY A 97 34.82 -29.13 0.30
CA GLY A 97 35.17 -28.59 -1.03
C GLY A 97 34.56 -29.37 -2.20
N ASP A 98 34.60 -30.70 -2.14
CA ASP A 98 34.08 -31.59 -3.18
C ASP A 98 32.54 -31.53 -3.31
N LEU A 99 31.82 -31.13 -2.25
CA LEU A 99 30.36 -31.05 -2.21
C LEU A 99 29.82 -29.64 -2.48
N LEU A 100 30.67 -28.63 -2.60
CA LEU A 100 30.28 -27.24 -2.86
C LEU A 100 30.12 -26.95 -4.36
N GLY A 101 30.81 -27.72 -5.23
CA GLY A 101 30.78 -27.49 -6.67
C GLY A 101 31.34 -26.12 -7.05
N SER A 102 30.52 -25.26 -7.66
CA SER A 102 30.88 -23.88 -8.00
C SER A 102 30.46 -22.84 -6.95
N ASP A 103 29.82 -23.26 -5.86
CA ASP A 103 29.31 -22.35 -4.85
C ASP A 103 30.47 -21.81 -3.99
N GLN A 104 30.46 -20.51 -3.73
CA GLN A 104 31.42 -19.88 -2.83
C GLN A 104 30.93 -19.99 -1.39
N VAL A 105 31.82 -20.38 -0.49
CA VAL A 105 31.55 -20.39 0.95
C VAL A 105 31.56 -18.97 1.48
N ARG A 106 30.49 -18.60 2.20
CA ARG A 106 30.35 -17.28 2.83
C ARG A 106 29.79 -17.44 4.24
N TYR A 107 30.37 -16.65 5.13
CA TYR A 107 29.97 -16.56 6.52
C TYR A 107 29.67 -15.10 6.85
N ASP A 108 28.63 -14.90 7.63
CA ASP A 108 28.30 -13.62 8.24
C ASP A 108 28.17 -13.81 9.75
N VAL A 109 28.57 -12.80 10.52
CA VAL A 109 28.57 -12.83 11.98
C VAL A 109 27.79 -11.61 12.46
N VAL A 110 26.69 -11.86 13.16
CA VAL A 110 25.78 -10.82 13.66
C VAL A 110 25.57 -11.00 15.17
N GLY A 111 25.21 -9.91 15.85
CA GLY A 111 24.82 -9.94 17.26
C GLY A 111 23.34 -10.29 17.43
N ASP A 112 23.02 -11.03 18.49
CA ASP A 112 21.65 -11.27 18.94
C ASP A 112 21.57 -11.09 20.47
N ALA A 113 20.65 -10.22 20.90
CA ALA A 113 20.45 -9.90 22.31
C ALA A 113 19.65 -10.96 23.08
N SER A 114 19.05 -11.93 22.39
CA SER A 114 18.30 -13.03 22.99
C SER A 114 19.18 -14.23 23.38
N LEU A 115 20.42 -14.28 22.89
CA LEU A 115 21.37 -15.36 23.19
C LEU A 115 22.03 -15.16 24.55
N ALA A 116 22.15 -16.26 25.31
CA ALA A 116 22.90 -16.24 26.56
C ALA A 116 24.43 -16.23 26.29
N PRO A 117 25.26 -15.85 27.28
CA PRO A 117 26.70 -16.02 27.18
C PRO A 117 27.08 -17.47 26.82
N ASP A 118 28.16 -17.63 26.04
CA ASP A 118 28.65 -18.92 25.53
C ASP A 118 27.68 -19.68 24.60
N GLU A 119 26.61 -19.04 24.12
CA GLU A 119 25.70 -19.59 23.11
C GLU A 119 25.90 -18.93 21.75
N ILE A 120 25.79 -19.75 20.70
CA ILE A 120 25.90 -19.33 19.32
C ILE A 120 24.74 -19.93 18.56
N GLU A 121 23.92 -19.12 17.90
CA GLU A 121 22.94 -19.61 16.95
C GLU A 121 23.55 -19.66 15.54
N VAL A 122 23.29 -20.75 14.83
CA VAL A 122 23.71 -20.95 13.44
C VAL A 122 22.48 -21.03 12.57
N ARG A 123 22.47 -20.24 11.48
CA ARG A 123 21.44 -20.27 10.43
C ARG A 123 22.04 -20.62 9.08
N PHE A 124 21.47 -21.60 8.40
CA PHE A 124 21.80 -21.95 7.02
C PHE A 124 20.58 -22.58 6.34
N GLY A 125 20.53 -22.58 5.01
CA GLY A 125 19.40 -23.18 4.29
C GLY A 125 19.19 -22.56 2.92
N HIS A 126 18.10 -22.94 2.25
CA HIS A 126 17.82 -22.44 0.90
C HIS A 126 17.43 -20.95 0.86
N ALA A 127 16.93 -20.40 1.96
CA ALA A 127 16.56 -18.98 2.08
C ALA A 127 17.63 -18.13 2.79
N VAL A 128 18.72 -18.74 3.26
CA VAL A 128 19.88 -18.02 3.80
C VAL A 128 20.81 -17.67 2.64
N TYR A 129 20.99 -16.38 2.40
CA TYR A 129 21.79 -15.89 1.28
C TYR A 129 22.69 -14.74 1.69
N LEU A 130 23.99 -14.89 1.45
CA LEU A 130 24.99 -13.86 1.68
C LEU A 130 25.50 -13.36 0.32
N PRO A 131 25.27 -12.09 -0.04
CA PRO A 131 25.66 -11.56 -1.34
C PRO A 131 27.17 -11.48 -1.51
N ALA A 132 27.63 -11.48 -2.76
CA ALA A 132 29.04 -11.19 -3.04
C ALA A 132 29.32 -9.69 -2.74
N PRO A 133 30.57 -9.30 -2.42
CA PRO A 133 30.89 -7.90 -2.12
C PRO A 133 30.49 -6.89 -3.21
N ASP A 134 30.46 -7.32 -4.47
CA ASP A 134 30.11 -6.52 -5.65
C ASP A 134 28.73 -6.86 -6.22
N GLU A 135 27.98 -7.76 -5.58
CA GLU A 135 26.66 -8.18 -6.04
C GLU A 135 25.63 -7.08 -5.78
N LYS A 136 24.96 -6.65 -6.84
CA LYS A 136 23.98 -5.57 -6.78
C LYS A 136 22.60 -6.12 -6.40
N ILE A 137 21.89 -5.37 -5.56
CA ILE A 137 20.50 -5.65 -5.22
C ILE A 137 19.66 -5.66 -6.50
N LEU A 138 18.91 -6.75 -6.72
CA LEU A 138 17.99 -6.88 -7.84
C LEU A 138 16.60 -6.34 -7.50
N TYR A 139 16.09 -6.68 -6.31
CA TYR A 139 14.80 -6.18 -5.81
C TYR A 139 14.92 -5.64 -4.38
N ASN A 140 14.13 -4.62 -4.06
CA ASN A 140 13.84 -4.22 -2.69
C ASN A 140 12.43 -4.67 -2.32
N VAL A 141 12.31 -5.33 -1.18
CA VAL A 141 11.03 -5.75 -0.60
C VAL A 141 10.63 -4.77 0.49
N THR A 142 9.42 -4.23 0.39
CA THR A 142 8.82 -3.42 1.43
C THR A 142 7.46 -3.98 1.83
N ALA A 143 7.07 -3.76 3.09
CA ALA A 143 5.81 -4.22 3.64
C ALA A 143 5.03 -3.08 4.31
N SER A 144 3.71 -3.21 4.33
CA SER A 144 2.80 -2.25 4.96
C SER A 144 1.54 -2.95 5.46
N ARG A 145 0.91 -2.44 6.52
CA ARG A 145 -0.39 -2.93 7.03
C ARG A 145 -1.56 -2.07 6.57
N ASP A 146 -1.28 -0.85 6.14
CA ASP A 146 -2.26 0.21 5.89
C ASP A 146 -2.14 0.88 4.52
N SER A 147 -1.18 0.44 3.68
CA SER A 147 -0.80 1.02 2.36
C SER A 147 -0.28 2.45 2.39
N ALA A 148 -0.21 3.08 3.55
CA ALA A 148 0.24 4.45 3.74
C ALA A 148 1.68 4.48 4.22
N ILE A 149 2.01 3.64 5.20
CA ILE A 149 3.34 3.54 5.80
C ILE A 149 4.00 2.26 5.32
N TRP A 150 5.15 2.38 4.67
CA TRP A 150 5.89 1.27 4.07
C TRP A 150 7.27 1.15 4.72
N HIS A 151 7.56 -0.05 5.22
CA HIS A 151 8.83 -0.38 5.86
C HIS A 151 9.66 -1.26 4.95
N THR A 152 10.96 -1.00 4.86
CA THR A 152 11.90 -1.89 4.17
C THR A 152 12.03 -3.20 4.94
N VAL A 153 11.95 -4.31 4.23
CA VAL A 153 12.08 -5.66 4.80
C VAL A 153 13.45 -6.24 4.46
N CYS A 154 13.69 -6.53 3.18
CA CYS A 154 14.97 -7.07 2.74
C CYS A 154 15.26 -6.78 1.26
N PRO A 155 16.54 -6.77 0.87
CA PRO A 155 16.94 -6.87 -0.52
C PRO A 155 16.84 -8.32 -1.02
N ILE A 156 16.68 -8.49 -2.33
CA ILE A 156 16.85 -9.77 -3.04
C ILE A 156 17.91 -9.58 -4.11
N TYR A 157 18.84 -10.53 -4.20
CA TYR A 157 19.97 -10.52 -5.13
C TYR A 157 19.75 -11.46 -6.34
N PRO A 158 20.45 -11.24 -7.48
CA PRO A 158 20.26 -12.05 -8.68
C PRO A 158 20.40 -13.56 -8.48
N ASN A 159 21.37 -14.00 -7.69
CA ASN A 159 21.60 -15.43 -7.44
C ASN A 159 20.87 -15.96 -6.19
N GLN A 160 20.13 -15.09 -5.49
CA GLN A 160 19.29 -15.50 -4.37
C GLN A 160 17.99 -16.10 -4.89
N ARG A 161 17.86 -17.42 -4.82
CA ARG A 161 16.66 -18.11 -5.31
C ARG A 161 15.44 -17.95 -4.40
N LEU A 162 15.64 -17.97 -3.08
CA LEU A 162 14.54 -17.90 -2.11
C LEU A 162 14.81 -16.79 -1.09
N ALA A 163 13.76 -16.08 -0.71
CA ALA A 163 13.74 -15.23 0.48
C ALA A 163 12.55 -15.63 1.36
N LEU A 164 12.81 -15.81 2.65
CA LEU A 164 11.79 -16.12 3.65
C LEU A 164 11.56 -14.90 4.53
N ILE A 165 10.32 -14.48 4.68
CA ILE A 165 9.91 -13.29 5.43
C ILE A 165 8.89 -13.71 6.48
N GLY A 166 9.12 -13.31 7.72
CA GLY A 166 8.36 -13.77 8.87
C GLY A 166 8.51 -15.27 9.12
N GLY A 167 7.87 -15.70 10.21
CA GLY A 167 7.98 -17.06 10.70
C GLY A 167 9.39 -17.42 11.19
N GLU A 168 9.54 -18.66 11.65
CA GLU A 168 10.78 -19.11 12.27
C GLU A 168 11.98 -19.07 11.30
N GLY A 169 13.01 -18.30 11.65
CA GLY A 169 14.23 -18.13 10.86
C GLY A 169 14.10 -17.24 9.62
N GLY A 170 12.93 -16.66 9.35
CA GLY A 170 12.72 -15.69 8.28
C GLY A 170 13.23 -14.29 8.64
N VAL A 171 13.25 -13.40 7.65
CA VAL A 171 13.53 -11.97 7.89
C VAL A 171 12.36 -11.36 8.66
N ASP A 172 12.67 -10.67 9.75
CA ASP A 172 11.67 -9.99 10.56
C ASP A 172 10.98 -8.84 9.82
N VAL A 173 9.69 -8.68 10.08
CA VAL A 173 8.88 -7.57 9.57
C VAL A 173 8.26 -6.85 10.73
N GLN A 174 8.44 -5.53 10.78
CA GLN A 174 7.79 -4.69 11.77
C GLN A 174 6.27 -4.87 11.71
N GLY A 175 5.67 -5.25 12.84
CA GLY A 175 4.23 -5.47 12.96
C GLY A 175 3.72 -6.73 12.24
N TRP A 176 4.55 -7.77 12.08
CA TRP A 176 4.15 -9.05 11.49
C TRP A 176 2.82 -9.56 12.10
N PRO A 177 1.76 -9.70 11.29
CA PRO A 177 0.44 -10.00 11.84
C PRO A 177 0.20 -11.50 12.07
N PHE A 178 0.81 -12.38 11.28
CA PHE A 178 0.32 -13.75 11.08
C PHE A 178 0.81 -14.80 12.10
N GLY A 179 1.43 -14.38 13.20
CA GLY A 179 2.02 -15.28 14.19
C GLY A 179 3.31 -15.98 13.71
N PRO A 180 3.93 -16.82 14.56
CA PRO A 180 5.25 -17.40 14.31
C PRO A 180 5.27 -18.56 13.29
N ASP A 181 4.13 -19.20 13.04
CA ASP A 181 4.06 -20.35 12.12
C ASP A 181 3.85 -19.93 10.66
N ALA A 182 3.50 -18.67 10.44
CA ALA A 182 3.24 -18.13 9.12
C ALA A 182 4.51 -17.52 8.55
N ALA A 183 4.78 -17.80 7.27
CA ALA A 183 5.92 -17.23 6.57
C ALA A 183 5.57 -16.93 5.10
N LEU A 184 6.13 -15.86 4.58
CA LEU A 184 6.11 -15.51 3.16
C LEU A 184 7.38 -16.00 2.50
N LEU A 185 7.22 -16.82 1.47
CA LEU A 185 8.29 -17.30 0.61
C LEU A 185 8.24 -16.54 -0.71
N ILE A 186 9.30 -15.79 -0.99
CA ILE A 186 9.54 -15.19 -2.30
C ILE A 186 10.48 -16.10 -3.08
N ILE A 187 10.08 -16.47 -4.29
CA ILE A 187 10.86 -17.31 -5.20
C ILE A 187 11.32 -16.43 -6.36
N ASN A 188 12.62 -16.28 -6.48
CA ASN A 188 13.31 -15.58 -7.56
C ASN A 188 13.93 -16.63 -8.50
N ASP A 189 13.31 -16.81 -9.66
CA ASP A 189 13.80 -17.76 -10.68
C ASP A 189 14.91 -17.14 -11.58
N GLY A 190 15.38 -15.94 -11.25
CA GLY A 190 16.51 -15.28 -11.91
C GLY A 190 16.19 -13.83 -12.33
N PRO A 191 17.18 -13.11 -12.87
CA PRO A 191 17.07 -11.68 -13.18
C PRO A 191 16.04 -11.33 -14.28
N ASP A 192 15.63 -12.31 -15.08
CA ASP A 192 14.72 -12.13 -16.21
C ASP A 192 13.28 -12.56 -15.89
N ALA A 193 13.03 -13.16 -14.72
CA ALA A 193 11.72 -13.62 -14.28
C ALA A 193 11.19 -12.75 -13.14
N PRO A 194 9.90 -12.36 -13.14
CA PRO A 194 9.31 -11.70 -11.99
C PRO A 194 9.26 -12.67 -10.79
N PRO A 195 9.56 -12.21 -9.57
CA PRO A 195 9.52 -13.07 -8.40
C PRO A 195 8.08 -13.52 -8.11
N THR A 196 7.93 -14.75 -7.63
CA THR A 196 6.63 -15.29 -7.21
C THR A 196 6.53 -15.31 -5.69
N VAL A 197 5.35 -15.01 -5.16
CA VAL A 197 5.11 -14.93 -3.71
C VAL A 197 4.17 -16.06 -3.30
N GLN A 198 4.55 -16.79 -2.27
CA GLN A 198 3.74 -17.83 -1.65
C GLN A 198 3.70 -17.61 -0.14
N ILE A 199 2.57 -17.92 0.48
CA ILE A 199 2.44 -17.94 1.94
C ILE A 199 2.33 -19.37 2.45
N ARG A 200 2.93 -19.62 3.62
CA ARG A 200 2.90 -20.86 4.37
C ARG A 200 2.17 -20.66 5.71
N PRO A 201 1.41 -21.66 6.20
CA PRO A 201 1.05 -22.91 5.52
C PRO A 201 0.16 -22.68 4.28
N LYS A 202 0.32 -23.55 3.27
CA LYS A 202 -0.43 -23.41 2.01
C LYS A 202 -1.94 -23.60 2.29
N GLY A 203 -2.75 -22.67 1.79
CA GLY A 203 -4.22 -22.72 1.93
C GLY A 203 -4.77 -22.09 3.21
N ALA A 204 -3.92 -21.71 4.17
CA ALA A 204 -4.36 -21.02 5.39
C ALA A 204 -4.62 -19.52 5.19
N PHE A 205 -4.05 -18.94 4.13
CA PHE A 205 -4.10 -17.50 3.85
C PHE A 205 -4.42 -17.25 2.37
N THR A 206 -4.98 -16.08 2.09
CA THR A 206 -5.16 -15.59 0.71
C THR A 206 -4.00 -14.67 0.35
N CYS A 207 -3.39 -14.86 -0.81
CA CYS A 207 -2.33 -14.00 -1.34
C CYS A 207 -2.68 -13.65 -2.78
N THR A 208 -2.85 -12.37 -3.07
CA THR A 208 -3.29 -11.88 -4.38
C THR A 208 -2.43 -10.70 -4.80
N TYR A 209 -1.98 -10.68 -6.06
CA TYR A 209 -1.29 -9.53 -6.63
C TYR A 209 -2.30 -8.61 -7.31
N ASP A 210 -2.24 -7.31 -7.00
CA ASP A 210 -3.01 -6.30 -7.74
C ASP A 210 -2.07 -5.49 -8.66
N PRO A 211 -2.13 -5.70 -9.99
CA PRO A 211 -1.31 -4.95 -10.95
C PRO A 211 -1.56 -3.44 -10.93
N ARG A 212 -2.77 -2.98 -10.52
CA ARG A 212 -3.09 -1.55 -10.48
C ARG A 212 -2.41 -0.85 -9.33
N SER A 213 -2.34 -1.51 -8.18
CA SER A 213 -1.72 -0.98 -6.97
C SER A 213 -0.24 -1.34 -6.85
N GLY A 214 0.22 -2.37 -7.58
CA GLY A 214 1.63 -2.76 -7.69
C GLY A 214 2.17 -3.50 -6.46
N TYR A 215 1.29 -4.12 -5.66
CA TYR A 215 1.67 -4.89 -4.47
C TYR A 215 0.81 -6.14 -4.30
N TYR A 216 1.33 -7.09 -3.54
CA TYR A 216 0.59 -8.27 -3.07
C TYR A 216 -0.20 -7.91 -1.82
N THR A 217 -1.43 -8.41 -1.72
CA THR A 217 -2.24 -8.38 -0.51
C THR A 217 -2.33 -9.79 0.05
N VAL A 218 -1.87 -9.95 1.28
CA VAL A 218 -1.92 -11.18 2.05
C VAL A 218 -2.95 -11.01 3.15
N LYS A 219 -3.95 -11.89 3.25
CA LYS A 219 -4.97 -11.85 4.31
C LYS A 219 -5.11 -13.19 5.01
N ALA A 220 -5.20 -13.10 6.33
CA ALA A 220 -5.54 -14.20 7.21
C ALA A 220 -7.07 -14.33 7.38
N PRO A 221 -7.57 -15.50 7.84
CA PRO A 221 -9.00 -15.73 8.06
C PRO A 221 -9.64 -14.77 9.08
N ASP A 222 -8.85 -14.27 10.02
CA ASP A 222 -9.26 -13.31 11.06
C ASP A 222 -9.26 -11.84 10.58
N SER A 223 -9.15 -11.61 9.27
CA SER A 223 -9.08 -10.29 8.62
C SER A 223 -7.81 -9.49 8.89
N GLN A 224 -6.79 -10.07 9.54
CA GLN A 224 -5.48 -9.46 9.54
C GLN A 224 -4.88 -9.49 8.13
N ARG A 225 -4.08 -8.46 7.81
CA ARG A 225 -3.51 -8.31 6.47
C ARG A 225 -2.10 -7.75 6.50
N LEU A 226 -1.37 -8.06 5.44
CA LEU A 226 -0.07 -7.50 5.11
C LEU A 226 -0.02 -7.21 3.61
N LEU A 227 0.50 -6.04 3.25
CA LEU A 227 0.77 -5.64 1.89
C LEU A 227 2.26 -5.78 1.64
N LEU A 228 2.64 -6.34 0.51
CA LEU A 228 4.03 -6.59 0.15
C LEU A 228 4.32 -6.04 -1.23
N LYS A 229 5.29 -5.13 -1.33
CA LYS A 229 5.77 -4.57 -2.60
C LYS A 229 7.17 -5.10 -2.88
N ILE A 230 7.38 -5.58 -4.10
CA ILE A 230 8.67 -6.05 -4.58
C ILE A 230 9.04 -5.17 -5.76
N ALA A 231 9.97 -4.24 -5.55
CA ALA A 231 10.36 -3.25 -6.54
C ALA A 231 11.75 -3.57 -7.08
N ARG A 232 11.90 -3.64 -8.41
CA ARG A 232 13.21 -3.84 -9.04
C ARG A 232 14.08 -2.61 -8.82
N THR A 233 15.30 -2.81 -8.34
CA THR A 233 16.28 -1.72 -8.20
C THR A 233 16.80 -1.38 -9.60
N SER A 234 16.54 -0.15 -10.04
CA SER A 234 16.93 0.31 -11.37
C SER A 234 18.45 0.49 -11.49
N ALA A 235 19.14 -0.59 -11.84
CA ALA A 235 20.47 -0.56 -12.43
C ALA A 235 20.51 -1.49 -13.64
N LEU A 236 19.62 -1.23 -14.60
CA LEU A 236 19.69 -1.49 -16.05
C LEU A 236 18.31 -1.17 -16.67
N PRO A 237 18.23 -0.49 -17.82
CA PRO A 237 16.96 -0.28 -18.50
C PRO A 237 16.48 -1.65 -19.01
N ALA A 238 15.36 -2.14 -18.47
CA ALA A 238 14.60 -3.15 -19.18
C ALA A 238 14.26 -2.54 -20.55
N ARG A 239 14.78 -3.13 -21.63
CA ARG A 239 14.42 -2.76 -22.99
C ARG A 239 12.91 -2.81 -23.11
N ALA A 240 12.29 -1.63 -23.16
CA ALA A 240 11.01 -1.46 -23.80
C ALA A 240 11.21 -1.81 -25.28
N GLY A 241 10.50 -2.83 -25.77
CA GLY A 241 10.49 -3.15 -27.19
C GLY A 241 10.25 -4.61 -27.51
N MET A 242 8.99 -5.04 -27.51
CA MET A 242 8.39 -5.58 -28.74
C MET A 242 6.87 -5.48 -28.65
N GLN A 243 6.36 -4.40 -29.25
CA GLN A 243 5.13 -4.49 -30.02
C GLN A 243 5.32 -5.59 -31.07
N SER A 244 4.38 -6.50 -31.18
CA SER A 244 4.11 -7.21 -32.43
C SER A 244 2.63 -7.08 -32.70
N GLU A 245 2.36 -6.25 -33.70
CA GLU A 245 1.07 -6.12 -34.34
C GLU A 245 0.86 -7.33 -35.27
N ALA A 246 -0.28 -7.98 -35.11
CA ALA A 246 -1.02 -8.80 -36.07
C ALA A 246 -0.31 -9.99 -36.77
N ALA A 247 -0.67 -11.21 -36.32
CA ALA A 247 -1.02 -12.29 -37.25
C ALA A 247 -2.27 -13.02 -36.71
N ASN A 248 -3.32 -13.04 -37.53
CA ASN A 248 -4.58 -13.74 -37.33
C ASN A 248 -4.37 -15.22 -37.01
N THR A 249 -4.82 -15.67 -35.84
CA THR A 249 -5.34 -17.04 -35.67
C THR A 249 -6.34 -17.08 -34.52
N THR A 250 -7.59 -17.38 -34.88
CA THR A 250 -8.76 -17.58 -34.03
C THR A 250 -8.54 -18.69 -32.99
N PRO A 251 -8.84 -18.49 -31.70
CA PRO A 251 -8.87 -19.58 -30.73
C PRO A 251 -10.22 -20.35 -30.77
N PRO A 252 -10.22 -21.69 -30.68
CA PRO A 252 -11.45 -22.48 -30.62
C PRO A 252 -12.11 -22.39 -29.22
N PRO A 253 -13.46 -22.38 -29.13
CA PRO A 253 -14.17 -22.39 -27.85
C PRO A 253 -14.31 -23.81 -27.29
N HIS A 254 -13.90 -24.01 -26.03
CA HIS A 254 -14.20 -25.25 -25.31
C HIS A 254 -15.38 -25.06 -24.35
N ALA A 255 -16.52 -25.56 -24.81
CA ALA A 255 -17.53 -26.37 -24.12
C ALA A 255 -18.11 -25.87 -22.78
N VAL A 256 -19.20 -25.11 -22.90
CA VAL A 256 -20.26 -24.99 -21.88
C VAL A 256 -21.17 -26.23 -21.97
N TRP A 257 -21.39 -26.89 -20.83
CA TRP A 257 -22.38 -27.94 -20.66
C TRP A 257 -23.80 -27.40 -20.91
N GLN A 258 -24.54 -28.01 -21.84
CA GLN A 258 -26.00 -27.91 -21.90
C GLN A 258 -26.65 -29.29 -22.00
N SER A 259 -27.58 -29.48 -21.06
CA SER A 259 -28.92 -30.10 -21.11
C SER A 259 -29.18 -31.40 -21.88
N ARG A 260 -29.83 -32.32 -21.19
CA ARG A 260 -30.81 -33.24 -21.80
C ARG A 260 -32.22 -32.88 -21.37
N SER A 261 -33.06 -32.60 -22.36
CA SER A 261 -34.51 -32.63 -22.29
C SER A 261 -35.01 -34.05 -22.54
N GLY A 262 -36.04 -34.44 -21.80
CA GLY A 262 -36.85 -35.65 -22.04
C GLY A 262 -38.31 -35.31 -21.78
N ALA A 263 -39.14 -35.48 -22.80
CA ALA A 263 -40.51 -35.01 -22.89
C ALA A 263 -41.54 -35.91 -22.17
N ASN A 264 -42.72 -35.31 -21.93
CA ASN A 264 -44.06 -35.80 -22.30
C ASN A 264 -45.02 -36.14 -21.13
N ALA A 265 -46.11 -35.35 -20.98
CA ALA A 265 -47.51 -35.82 -20.81
C ALA A 265 -48.52 -34.68 -20.51
N LYS A 266 -49.41 -34.41 -21.50
CA LYS A 266 -50.86 -34.08 -21.49
C LYS A 266 -51.52 -33.42 -20.24
N ALA A 267 -52.16 -32.25 -20.41
CA ALA A 267 -53.63 -31.97 -20.53
C ALA A 267 -54.41 -32.08 -19.18
N ILE A 268 -55.35 -31.24 -18.73
CA ILE A 268 -56.58 -30.65 -19.31
C ILE A 268 -57.06 -29.46 -18.42
N ASP A 269 -57.79 -28.57 -19.09
CA ASP A 269 -58.70 -27.42 -18.83
C ASP A 269 -59.60 -27.26 -17.55
N LEU A 270 -60.08 -25.99 -17.39
CA LEU A 270 -61.29 -25.42 -16.75
C LEU A 270 -61.49 -25.35 -15.20
N THR A 271 -61.66 -24.14 -14.63
CA THR A 271 -62.97 -23.55 -14.19
C THR A 271 -62.88 -22.21 -13.41
N ALA A 272 -63.92 -21.40 -13.67
CA ALA A 272 -64.40 -20.08 -13.26
C ALA A 272 -64.47 -19.62 -11.76
N ILE A 273 -64.05 -18.34 -11.51
CA ILE A 273 -64.58 -17.13 -10.76
C ILE A 273 -65.46 -17.26 -9.46
N PRO A 274 -65.80 -16.19 -8.64
CA PRO A 274 -65.24 -14.85 -8.29
C PRO A 274 -65.27 -14.38 -6.78
N ALA A 275 -64.63 -13.20 -6.54
CA ALA A 275 -65.04 -12.03 -5.70
C ALA A 275 -64.80 -11.94 -4.17
N ALA A 276 -64.06 -10.88 -3.76
CA ALA A 276 -64.57 -9.62 -3.13
C ALA A 276 -63.37 -8.74 -2.67
N ALA A 277 -63.15 -7.53 -3.24
CA ALA A 277 -63.47 -6.17 -2.71
C ALA A 277 -62.69 -5.80 -1.42
N SER A 278 -62.09 -4.62 -1.17
CA SER A 278 -62.27 -3.22 -1.59
C SER A 278 -61.06 -2.44 -0.98
N HIS A 279 -60.38 -1.45 -1.58
CA HIS A 279 -60.81 -0.08 -1.83
C HIS A 279 -59.73 0.65 -2.65
N LYS A 280 -60.16 1.36 -3.70
CA LYS A 280 -59.38 2.39 -4.41
C LYS A 280 -60.31 3.59 -4.63
N PRO A 281 -59.93 4.84 -4.31
CA PRO A 281 -60.76 5.99 -4.65
C PRO A 281 -60.67 6.26 -6.17
N ILE A 282 -61.82 6.66 -6.70
CA ILE A 282 -62.09 6.97 -8.10
C ILE A 282 -61.76 8.44 -8.35
N ASN A 283 -60.87 8.72 -9.30
CA ASN A 283 -60.78 10.04 -9.95
C ASN A 283 -61.49 9.96 -11.31
N ARG A 284 -62.32 10.97 -11.61
CA ARG A 284 -63.05 11.12 -12.89
C ARG A 284 -62.11 11.63 -14.00
N PRO A 285 -62.35 11.28 -15.26
CA PRO A 285 -61.54 11.77 -16.38
C PRO A 285 -61.95 13.20 -16.74
N GLY A 286 -61.07 14.18 -16.53
CA GLY A 286 -61.27 15.56 -16.98
C GLY A 286 -60.82 16.68 -16.04
N GLU A 287 -60.42 16.39 -14.80
CA GLU A 287 -59.85 17.40 -13.88
C GLU A 287 -58.32 17.34 -13.89
N SER A 288 -57.69 18.46 -14.19
CA SER A 288 -56.24 18.63 -14.23
C SER A 288 -55.65 18.55 -12.82
N ASP A 289 -54.97 17.46 -12.49
CA ASP A 289 -54.03 17.44 -11.37
C ASP A 289 -52.69 17.98 -11.86
N ALA A 290 -52.53 19.31 -11.75
CA ALA A 290 -51.25 19.97 -11.91
C ALA A 290 -50.42 19.80 -10.63
N THR A 291 -50.03 18.56 -10.30
CA THR A 291 -49.14 18.31 -9.17
C THR A 291 -48.23 17.13 -9.46
N TYR A 292 -46.92 17.38 -9.41
CA TYR A 292 -45.82 16.42 -9.58
C TYR A 292 -45.46 15.98 -11.01
N ALA A 293 -44.97 16.94 -11.81
CA ALA A 293 -43.84 16.58 -12.69
C ALA A 293 -42.60 16.40 -11.79
N PRO A 294 -41.82 15.30 -11.90
CA PRO A 294 -40.52 15.25 -11.28
C PRO A 294 -39.67 16.31 -11.98
N VAL A 295 -39.54 17.49 -11.36
CA VAL A 295 -38.55 18.47 -11.77
C VAL A 295 -37.22 17.73 -11.69
N SER A 296 -36.53 17.57 -12.82
CA SER A 296 -35.19 17.00 -12.88
C SER A 296 -34.32 17.73 -11.87
N GLN A 297 -34.10 17.11 -10.70
CA GLN A 297 -33.35 17.72 -9.63
C GLN A 297 -31.89 17.66 -10.00
N GLN A 298 -31.42 18.79 -10.48
CA GLN A 298 -30.01 19.06 -10.70
C GLN A 298 -29.23 18.94 -9.39
N ARG A 299 -27.97 18.52 -9.48
CA ARG A 299 -27.15 18.27 -8.29
C ARG A 299 -25.76 18.87 -8.42
N VAL A 300 -25.28 19.40 -7.31
CA VAL A 300 -23.88 19.80 -7.14
C VAL A 300 -23.25 18.84 -6.14
N SER A 301 -22.15 18.22 -6.53
CA SER A 301 -21.46 17.19 -5.75
C SER A 301 -20.02 17.60 -5.46
N LEU A 302 -19.62 17.61 -4.20
CA LEU A 302 -18.21 17.65 -3.83
C LEU A 302 -17.60 16.27 -4.09
N VAL A 303 -16.62 16.18 -4.99
CA VAL A 303 -16.00 14.90 -5.38
C VAL A 303 -14.54 14.78 -4.98
N ALA A 304 -13.86 15.91 -4.75
CA ALA A 304 -12.46 15.94 -4.33
C ALA A 304 -12.15 17.22 -3.54
N LEU A 305 -11.07 17.17 -2.78
CA LEU A 305 -10.48 18.32 -2.09
C LEU A 305 -9.15 18.69 -2.77
N ALA A 306 -9.01 19.93 -3.20
CA ALA A 306 -7.77 20.47 -3.73
C ALA A 306 -6.89 20.92 -2.56
N LEU A 307 -5.73 20.27 -2.40
CA LEU A 307 -4.79 20.56 -1.32
C LEU A 307 -3.98 21.81 -1.65
N PRO A 308 -4.14 22.92 -0.92
CA PRO A 308 -3.45 24.16 -1.20
C PRO A 308 -1.95 24.03 -0.92
N ARG A 309 -1.15 24.85 -1.62
CA ARG A 309 0.19 25.21 -1.16
C ARG A 309 0.08 26.21 -0.01
N LEU A 310 0.40 25.76 1.20
CA LEU A 310 0.31 26.59 2.40
C LEU A 310 1.40 27.66 2.45
N SER A 311 2.51 27.47 1.74
CA SER A 311 3.56 28.48 1.58
C SER A 311 3.01 29.83 1.08
N ARG A 312 1.95 29.82 0.26
CA ARG A 312 1.23 31.03 -0.21
C ARG A 312 0.51 31.80 0.90
N TYR A 313 0.21 31.13 2.00
CA TYR A 313 -0.59 31.65 3.11
C TYR A 313 0.24 31.76 4.39
N ARG A 314 1.58 31.74 4.28
CA ARG A 314 2.49 31.86 5.43
C ARG A 314 2.21 33.10 6.29
N ASP A 315 1.84 34.22 5.67
CA ASP A 315 1.54 35.48 6.36
C ASP A 315 0.26 35.40 7.21
N THR A 316 -0.58 34.37 6.98
CA THR A 316 -1.76 34.10 7.81
C THR A 316 -1.44 33.29 9.07
N GLY A 317 -0.19 32.84 9.23
CA GLY A 317 0.24 31.96 10.30
C GLY A 317 -0.15 30.49 10.12
N ALA A 318 -0.63 30.09 8.93
CA ALA A 318 -0.96 28.71 8.60
C ALA A 318 0.29 27.81 8.66
N GLN A 319 0.22 26.73 9.45
CA GLN A 319 1.32 25.78 9.65
C GLN A 319 1.07 24.42 9.01
N ALA A 320 -0.17 23.92 9.10
CA ALA A 320 -0.55 22.67 8.47
C ALA A 320 -2.06 22.60 8.20
N LEU A 321 -2.43 21.97 7.09
CA LEU A 321 -3.79 21.57 6.77
C LEU A 321 -3.85 20.06 6.95
N GLU A 322 -4.64 19.60 7.91
CA GLU A 322 -4.81 18.19 8.24
C GLU A 322 -6.21 17.72 7.85
N LEU A 323 -6.27 16.63 7.08
CA LEU A 323 -7.50 16.02 6.58
C LEU A 323 -7.63 14.60 7.16
N PRO A 324 -8.25 14.45 8.34
CA PRO A 324 -8.48 13.15 8.96
C PRO A 324 -9.65 12.41 8.29
N PHE A 325 -9.41 11.16 7.89
CA PHE A 325 -10.41 10.25 7.33
C PHE A 325 -10.66 9.09 8.28
N ASN A 326 -11.93 8.83 8.60
CA ASN A 326 -12.33 7.70 9.44
C ASN A 326 -12.28 6.36 8.67
N ARG A 327 -12.63 5.25 9.32
CA ARG A 327 -12.65 3.91 8.68
C ARG A 327 -13.66 3.77 7.53
N ALA A 328 -14.62 4.68 7.36
CA ALA A 328 -15.49 4.72 6.19
C ALA A 328 -14.90 5.56 5.03
N MET A 329 -13.66 6.03 5.17
CA MET A 329 -13.01 6.99 4.26
C MET A 329 -13.80 8.30 4.10
N ALA A 330 -14.57 8.68 5.13
CA ALA A 330 -15.23 9.97 5.21
C ALA A 330 -14.37 10.92 6.04
N LEU A 331 -14.31 12.19 5.62
CA LEU A 331 -13.60 13.23 6.37
C LEU A 331 -14.29 13.42 7.73
N SER A 332 -13.55 13.30 8.82
CA SER A 332 -14.08 13.45 10.17
C SER A 332 -13.00 13.93 11.12
N ALA A 333 -13.23 15.08 11.74
CA ALA A 333 -12.32 15.65 12.73
C ALA A 333 -12.52 15.09 14.16
N ASP A 334 -13.41 14.10 14.32
CA ASP A 334 -13.76 13.50 15.61
C ASP A 334 -13.31 12.03 15.65
N GLY A 335 -12.78 11.60 16.80
CA GLY A 335 -12.30 10.22 17.01
C GLY A 335 -10.93 9.94 16.40
N SER A 336 -10.55 8.65 16.36
CA SER A 336 -9.26 8.21 15.83
C SER A 336 -9.33 8.01 14.31
N PRO A 337 -8.58 8.77 13.49
CA PRO A 337 -8.60 8.61 12.05
C PRO A 337 -7.97 7.26 11.65
N ALA A 338 -8.45 6.69 10.55
CA ALA A 338 -7.79 5.57 9.88
C ALA A 338 -6.57 6.04 9.08
N ILE A 339 -6.66 7.24 8.50
CA ILE A 339 -5.54 7.96 7.86
C ILE A 339 -5.79 9.46 7.96
N SER A 340 -4.75 10.24 8.20
CA SER A 340 -4.76 11.70 8.00
C SER A 340 -3.83 12.06 6.85
N LEU A 341 -4.30 12.90 5.93
CA LEU A 341 -3.43 13.54 4.94
C LEU A 341 -3.08 14.95 5.41
N ILE A 342 -1.81 15.30 5.39
CA ILE A 342 -1.32 16.59 5.88
C ILE A 342 -0.54 17.30 4.78
N VAL A 343 -0.84 18.58 4.58
CA VAL A 343 0.05 19.53 3.90
C VAL A 343 0.64 20.45 4.96
N ASP A 344 1.96 20.59 5.01
CA ASP A 344 2.61 21.52 5.94
C ASP A 344 2.96 22.87 5.28
N ALA A 345 3.55 23.78 6.07
CA ALA A 345 3.95 25.11 5.62
C ALA A 345 5.04 25.11 4.52
N ALA A 346 5.76 24.00 4.34
CA ALA A 346 6.74 23.80 3.28
C ALA A 346 6.13 23.18 2.00
N ASP A 347 4.81 23.00 1.98
CA ASP A 347 4.05 22.29 0.93
C ASP A 347 4.38 20.79 0.82
N ASP A 348 4.95 20.22 1.87
CA ASP A 348 5.21 18.79 1.93
C ASP A 348 3.94 18.01 2.30
N LEU A 349 3.75 16.88 1.59
CA LEU A 349 2.61 16.00 1.81
C LEU A 349 3.01 14.83 2.69
N TYR A 350 2.15 14.52 3.66
CA TYR A 350 2.32 13.38 4.55
C TYR A 350 1.04 12.56 4.65
N ALA A 351 1.21 11.24 4.74
CA ALA A 351 0.19 10.34 5.27
C ALA A 351 0.55 9.99 6.72
N CYS A 352 -0.44 10.03 7.61
CA CYS A 352 -0.30 9.65 9.00
C CYS A 352 -1.34 8.58 9.34
N THR A 353 -0.90 7.50 9.99
CA THR A 353 -1.74 6.40 10.48
C THR A 353 -1.25 5.98 11.88
N ALA A 354 -1.84 4.93 12.44
CA ALA A 354 -1.32 4.33 13.68
C ALA A 354 0.08 3.71 13.53
N GLU A 355 0.50 3.37 12.31
CA GLU A 355 1.82 2.78 12.02
C GLU A 355 2.92 3.86 11.94
N GLY A 356 2.53 5.14 11.75
CA GLY A 356 3.47 6.26 11.78
C GLY A 356 3.11 7.39 10.82
N ARG A 357 4.13 8.15 10.42
CA ARG A 357 4.02 9.28 9.48
C ARG A 357 5.06 9.11 8.38
N GLN A 358 4.62 9.19 7.12
CA GLN A 358 5.49 9.08 5.96
C GLN A 358 5.22 10.22 4.98
N ARG A 359 6.29 10.77 4.39
CA ARG A 359 6.18 11.72 3.28
C ARG A 359 5.69 10.98 2.04
N ILE A 360 4.71 11.56 1.36
CA ILE A 360 4.05 10.96 0.20
C ILE A 360 4.13 11.89 -1.01
N GLU A 361 3.97 11.32 -2.20
CA GLU A 361 3.86 12.06 -3.45
C GLU A 361 2.63 11.60 -4.23
N ALA A 362 2.13 12.46 -5.10
CA ALA A 362 1.05 12.11 -6.01
C ALA A 362 1.62 11.66 -7.38
N PRO A 363 1.05 10.65 -8.05
CA PRO A 363 -0.17 9.93 -7.67
C PRO A 363 0.07 8.89 -6.57
N ALA A 364 -0.91 8.73 -5.68
CA ALA A 364 -0.94 7.67 -4.68
C ALA A 364 -2.36 7.14 -4.44
N THR A 365 -2.47 5.90 -4.00
CA THR A 365 -3.73 5.28 -3.59
C THR A 365 -3.53 4.67 -2.20
N PHE A 366 -4.44 4.97 -1.28
CA PHE A 366 -4.40 4.49 0.09
C PHE A 366 -5.65 3.66 0.37
N SER A 367 -5.46 2.43 0.84
CA SER A 367 -6.45 1.52 1.39
C SER A 367 -6.13 1.19 2.85
N PRO A 368 -6.20 2.15 3.80
CA PRO A 368 -5.93 1.89 5.23
C PRO A 368 -6.97 0.95 5.85
N VAL A 369 -8.08 0.73 5.16
CA VAL A 369 -9.07 -0.33 5.39
C VAL A 369 -9.37 -1.05 4.08
N ASP A 370 -9.90 -2.27 4.14
CA ASP A 370 -10.08 -3.12 2.96
C ASP A 370 -11.20 -2.68 1.99
N THR A 371 -12.15 -1.87 2.44
CA THR A 371 -13.40 -1.64 1.70
C THR A 371 -13.36 -0.44 0.77
N ARG A 372 -12.49 0.54 1.03
CA ARG A 372 -12.47 1.82 0.30
C ARG A 372 -11.05 2.34 0.17
N THR A 373 -10.81 2.95 -0.98
CA THR A 373 -9.54 3.61 -1.30
C THR A 373 -9.70 5.11 -1.31
N LEU A 374 -8.72 5.82 -0.79
CA LEU A 374 -8.51 7.24 -1.01
C LEU A 374 -7.50 7.42 -2.14
N ARG A 375 -7.79 8.25 -3.13
CA ARG A 375 -6.88 8.53 -4.25
C ARG A 375 -6.33 9.95 -4.13
N LEU A 376 -5.02 10.08 -4.28
CA LEU A 376 -4.31 11.33 -4.35
C LEU A 376 -3.81 11.52 -5.79
N LEU A 377 -4.24 12.60 -6.44
CA LEU A 377 -3.86 12.96 -7.80
C LEU A 377 -2.91 14.16 -7.77
N PRO A 378 -1.95 14.24 -8.71
CA PRO A 378 -1.14 15.44 -8.86
C PRO A 378 -2.06 16.61 -9.28
N ALA A 379 -1.74 17.82 -8.80
CA ALA A 379 -2.34 19.01 -9.37
C ALA A 379 -1.79 19.21 -10.80
N ALA A 380 -2.66 19.59 -11.73
CA ALA A 380 -2.23 19.93 -13.09
C ALA A 380 -1.21 21.08 -13.07
N PRO A 381 -0.23 21.14 -14.00
CA PRO A 381 0.80 22.18 -14.02
C PRO A 381 0.23 23.62 -13.93
N GLU A 382 -0.89 23.88 -14.60
CA GLU A 382 -1.58 25.17 -14.64
C GLU A 382 -2.18 25.59 -13.28
N MET A 383 -2.34 24.62 -12.38
CA MET A 383 -2.84 24.77 -11.02
C MET A 383 -1.75 24.63 -9.96
N ALA A 384 -0.55 24.21 -10.35
CA ALA A 384 0.53 23.80 -9.44
C ALA A 384 1.03 24.96 -8.57
N ASP A 385 0.89 26.21 -9.03
CA ASP A 385 1.22 27.39 -8.21
C ASP A 385 0.32 27.51 -6.98
N ARG A 386 -0.90 26.97 -7.01
CA ARG A 386 -1.88 27.08 -5.91
C ARG A 386 -2.08 25.79 -5.15
N TYR A 387 -1.97 24.65 -5.82
CA TYR A 387 -2.30 23.36 -5.25
C TYR A 387 -1.13 22.40 -5.33
N ARG A 388 -0.95 21.63 -4.26
CA ARG A 388 0.06 20.58 -4.20
C ARG A 388 -0.46 19.27 -4.79
N ALA A 389 -1.72 18.94 -4.54
CA ALA A 389 -2.38 17.72 -5.02
C ALA A 389 -3.90 17.83 -4.91
N MET A 390 -4.63 16.80 -5.35
CA MET A 390 -6.08 16.65 -5.17
C MET A 390 -6.40 15.31 -4.51
N VAL A 391 -7.23 15.31 -3.48
CA VAL A 391 -7.71 14.10 -2.79
C VAL A 391 -9.10 13.78 -3.27
N CYS A 392 -9.27 12.70 -4.03
CA CYS A 392 -10.59 12.21 -4.43
C CYS A 392 -11.32 11.61 -3.22
N LEU A 393 -12.53 12.07 -2.97
CA LEU A 393 -13.37 11.53 -1.90
C LEU A 393 -13.85 10.13 -2.29
N ALA A 394 -13.78 9.19 -1.35
CA ALA A 394 -14.29 7.84 -1.57
C ALA A 394 -15.81 7.83 -1.81
N GLN A 395 -16.51 8.83 -1.28
CA GLN A 395 -17.93 9.06 -1.53
C GLN A 395 -18.17 10.56 -1.75
N PRO A 396 -18.76 10.94 -2.90
CA PRO A 396 -19.18 12.32 -3.13
C PRO A 396 -20.24 12.77 -2.13
N ILE A 397 -20.23 14.06 -1.81
CA ILE A 397 -21.29 14.70 -1.02
C ILE A 397 -22.10 15.56 -1.95
N SER A 398 -23.41 15.30 -2.06
CA SER A 398 -24.26 15.94 -3.07
C SER A 398 -25.37 16.76 -2.43
N THR A 399 -25.67 17.91 -3.02
CA THR A 399 -26.82 18.75 -2.66
C THR A 399 -27.65 19.01 -3.91
N GLY A 400 -28.97 18.87 -3.79
CA GLY A 400 -29.89 19.20 -4.87
C GLY A 400 -30.02 20.71 -5.05
N VAL A 401 -30.15 21.16 -6.30
CA VAL A 401 -30.35 22.57 -6.66
C VAL A 401 -31.53 22.69 -7.63
N ALA A 402 -32.31 23.76 -7.49
CA ALA A 402 -33.46 23.97 -8.37
C ALA A 402 -33.02 24.44 -9.76
N SER A 403 -33.63 23.92 -10.82
CA SER A 403 -33.35 24.41 -12.18
C SER A 403 -33.88 25.83 -12.39
N GLY A 404 -33.17 26.66 -13.15
CA GLY A 404 -33.63 28.00 -13.55
C GLY A 404 -33.44 29.10 -12.48
N ALA A 405 -32.84 28.77 -11.34
CA ALA A 405 -32.41 29.75 -10.35
C ALA A 405 -30.88 29.94 -10.38
N ARG A 406 -30.44 31.18 -10.13
CA ARG A 406 -29.02 31.49 -9.95
C ARG A 406 -28.65 31.38 -8.48
N PHE A 407 -27.63 30.58 -8.20
CA PHE A 407 -27.10 30.37 -6.85
C PHE A 407 -25.68 30.91 -6.74
N THR A 408 -25.21 31.09 -5.51
CA THR A 408 -23.85 31.54 -5.20
C THR A 408 -23.15 30.51 -4.33
N PHE A 409 -21.89 30.22 -4.64
CA PHE A 409 -21.00 29.42 -3.79
C PHE A 409 -19.88 30.31 -3.22
N GLY A 410 -19.49 30.02 -1.98
CA GLY A 410 -18.52 30.80 -1.21
C GLY A 410 -18.77 30.64 0.28
N ARG A 411 -17.95 31.31 1.11
CA ARG A 411 -18.08 31.20 2.57
C ARG A 411 -19.44 31.66 3.12
N ASN A 412 -20.12 32.54 2.40
CA ASN A 412 -21.45 33.02 2.80
C ASN A 412 -22.60 32.24 2.13
N SER A 413 -22.34 31.06 1.56
CA SER A 413 -23.38 30.24 0.92
C SER A 413 -24.05 29.30 1.93
N PRO A 414 -25.27 29.59 2.42
CA PRO A 414 -25.99 28.70 3.33
C PRO A 414 -26.50 27.44 2.61
N MET A 415 -26.97 27.57 1.36
CA MET A 415 -27.57 26.47 0.60
C MET A 415 -26.59 25.33 0.35
N LEU A 416 -25.33 25.65 0.06
CA LEU A 416 -24.26 24.68 -0.20
C LEU A 416 -23.30 24.53 0.98
N ALA A 417 -23.71 24.90 2.20
CA ALA A 417 -22.87 24.81 3.38
C ALA A 417 -22.38 23.38 3.65
N ALA A 418 -23.22 22.37 3.36
CA ALA A 418 -22.87 20.95 3.52
C ALA A 418 -21.70 20.49 2.62
N LEU A 419 -21.44 21.19 1.51
CA LEU A 419 -20.31 20.91 0.62
C LEU A 419 -19.00 21.55 1.13
N ARG A 420 -19.07 22.49 2.08
CA ARG A 420 -17.91 23.20 2.63
C ARG A 420 -17.30 22.44 3.81
N LEU A 421 -16.80 21.24 3.53
CA LEU A 421 -16.25 20.30 4.52
C LEU A 421 -15.15 20.89 5.41
N LEU A 422 -14.40 21.88 4.93
CA LEU A 422 -13.29 22.49 5.65
C LEU A 422 -13.67 23.81 6.34
N ASP A 423 -14.97 24.12 6.42
CA ASP A 423 -15.49 25.25 7.20
C ASP A 423 -15.52 24.95 8.71
N SER A 424 -14.37 24.50 9.22
CA SER A 424 -14.12 24.26 10.64
C SER A 424 -12.68 24.62 10.97
N PRO A 425 -12.40 25.21 12.14
CA PRO A 425 -11.04 25.51 12.56
C PRO A 425 -10.18 24.25 12.79
N ARG A 426 -10.81 23.08 12.94
CA ARG A 426 -10.12 21.83 13.31
C ARG A 426 -9.14 21.32 12.24
N PHE A 427 -9.31 21.73 10.99
CA PHE A 427 -8.49 21.25 9.88
C PHE A 427 -7.23 22.10 9.65
N LEU A 428 -7.16 23.34 10.16
CA LEU A 428 -6.05 24.26 9.91
C LEU A 428 -5.30 24.56 11.22
N LYS A 429 -4.06 24.06 11.33
CA LYS A 429 -3.15 24.41 12.41
C LYS A 429 -2.45 25.74 12.11
N ARG A 430 -2.30 26.59 13.12
CA ARG A 430 -1.65 27.90 13.02
C ARG A 430 -0.60 28.09 14.12
N ALA A 431 0.41 28.91 13.83
CA ALA A 431 1.39 29.35 14.82
C ALA A 431 0.68 30.16 15.93
N ASN A 432 1.00 29.89 17.19
CA ASN A 432 0.49 30.58 18.39
C ASN A 432 -1.01 30.36 18.71
N SER A 433 -1.40 29.12 18.98
CA SER A 433 -2.65 28.79 19.69
C SER A 433 -2.44 28.49 21.18
N ALA A 434 -1.46 29.14 21.82
CA ALA A 434 -1.38 29.24 23.27
C ALA A 434 -2.07 30.55 23.69
N GLY A 435 -3.40 30.49 23.85
CA GLY A 435 -4.14 31.53 24.57
C GLY A 435 -5.05 32.47 23.77
N ASP A 436 -5.06 32.46 22.44
CA ASP A 436 -5.97 33.34 21.69
C ASP A 436 -6.78 32.63 20.58
N SER A 437 -8.09 32.79 20.70
CA SER A 437 -9.15 32.03 20.05
C SER A 437 -9.39 32.39 18.57
N SER A 438 -8.34 32.65 17.79
CA SER A 438 -8.47 32.92 16.34
C SER A 438 -8.68 31.62 15.54
N THR A 439 -9.76 30.90 15.87
CA THR A 439 -10.27 29.67 15.29
C THR A 439 -10.82 29.89 13.88
N SER A 440 -9.96 30.33 12.96
CA SER A 440 -10.34 30.57 11.57
C SER A 440 -10.30 29.28 10.75
N SER A 441 -11.43 28.97 10.10
CA SER A 441 -11.55 27.80 9.22
C SER A 441 -10.60 27.85 8.02
N ALA A 442 -10.28 26.68 7.47
CA ALA A 442 -9.44 26.57 6.28
C ALA A 442 -10.04 27.31 5.08
N ASP A 443 -11.37 27.44 5.01
CA ASP A 443 -12.07 28.22 3.99
C ASP A 443 -11.54 29.66 3.86
N ARG A 444 -11.07 30.29 4.95
CA ARG A 444 -10.60 31.68 4.92
C ARG A 444 -9.32 31.88 4.12
N ILE A 445 -8.51 30.84 3.93
CA ILE A 445 -7.26 30.94 3.18
C ILE A 445 -7.42 30.60 1.68
N GLY A 446 -8.61 30.23 1.20
CA GLY A 446 -8.74 29.83 -0.22
C GLY A 446 -10.09 30.12 -0.88
N LEU A 447 -11.12 30.43 -0.09
CA LEU A 447 -12.48 30.63 -0.59
C LEU A 447 -12.97 32.05 -0.27
N SER A 448 -13.38 32.79 -1.29
CA SER A 448 -14.02 34.10 -1.12
C SER A 448 -15.41 33.97 -0.48
N ARG A 449 -15.91 35.08 0.11
CA ARG A 449 -17.27 35.09 0.71
C ARG A 449 -18.34 34.76 -0.34
N ASN A 450 -18.21 35.38 -1.51
CA ASN A 450 -18.98 35.16 -2.71
C ASN A 450 -17.97 34.83 -3.83
N ALA A 451 -17.70 33.55 -4.04
CA ALA A 451 -16.63 33.10 -4.94
C ALA A 451 -17.09 33.15 -6.40
N PHE A 452 -18.23 32.53 -6.68
CA PHE A 452 -18.86 32.50 -7.99
C PHE A 452 -20.36 32.25 -7.86
N SER A 453 -21.12 32.68 -8.88
CA SER A 453 -22.49 32.21 -9.09
C SER A 453 -22.54 31.14 -10.15
N PHE A 454 -23.52 30.26 -10.04
CA PHE A 454 -23.83 29.25 -11.02
C PHE A 454 -25.33 29.20 -11.29
N GLU A 455 -25.68 28.91 -12.52
CA GLU A 455 -27.06 28.79 -12.98
C GLU A 455 -27.11 27.68 -14.02
N ALA A 456 -28.03 26.74 -13.85
CA ALA A 456 -28.11 25.64 -14.77
C ALA A 456 -28.87 26.01 -16.05
N VAL A 457 -28.34 25.54 -17.16
CA VAL A 457 -28.84 25.79 -18.52
C VAL A 457 -28.89 24.46 -19.29
N SER A 458 -29.49 24.45 -20.47
CA SER A 458 -29.68 23.21 -21.25
C SER A 458 -28.39 22.50 -21.67
N LYS A 459 -27.25 23.21 -21.69
CA LYS A 459 -25.93 22.67 -22.08
C LYS A 459 -24.98 22.44 -20.90
N GLY A 460 -25.41 22.67 -19.67
CA GLY A 460 -24.54 22.61 -18.50
C GLY A 460 -24.87 23.66 -17.46
N TYR A 461 -23.84 24.30 -16.92
CA TYR A 461 -23.96 25.38 -15.94
C TYR A 461 -23.23 26.61 -16.43
N THR A 462 -23.91 27.75 -16.36
CA THR A 462 -23.26 29.05 -16.56
C THR A 462 -22.65 29.47 -15.22
N ILE A 463 -21.32 29.58 -15.19
CA ILE A 463 -20.52 30.03 -14.05
C ILE A 463 -20.15 31.49 -14.27
N ALA A 464 -20.32 32.34 -13.27
CA ALA A 464 -19.83 33.72 -13.28
C ALA A 464 -19.01 33.99 -12.02
N ARG A 465 -17.75 34.40 -12.19
CA ARG A 465 -16.88 34.76 -11.08
C ARG A 465 -17.40 36.01 -10.38
N GLN A 466 -17.51 35.97 -9.06
CA GLN A 466 -18.03 37.09 -8.26
C GLN A 466 -16.94 37.82 -7.46
N SER A 467 -15.74 37.25 -7.39
CA SER A 467 -14.62 37.82 -6.66
C SER A 467 -13.36 37.76 -7.51
N ALA A 468 -12.74 38.92 -7.73
CA ALA A 468 -11.52 39.05 -8.54
C ALA A 468 -10.33 38.27 -7.95
N THR A 469 -10.32 38.05 -6.62
CA THR A 469 -9.28 37.29 -5.93
C THR A 469 -9.53 35.78 -5.93
N GLN A 470 -10.74 35.34 -6.31
CA GLN A 470 -11.05 33.92 -6.44
C GLN A 470 -10.44 33.38 -7.74
N ALA A 471 -9.59 32.37 -7.61
CA ALA A 471 -9.21 31.53 -8.74
C ALA A 471 -10.25 30.43 -8.94
N LEU A 472 -10.59 30.18 -10.19
CA LEU A 472 -11.53 29.16 -10.62
C LEU A 472 -10.91 28.36 -11.76
N TYR A 473 -10.95 27.03 -11.65
CA TYR A 473 -10.39 26.14 -12.66
C TYR A 473 -11.43 25.11 -13.09
N HIS A 474 -11.54 24.89 -14.39
CA HIS A 474 -12.40 23.88 -14.98
C HIS A 474 -11.58 22.61 -15.21
N LEU A 475 -12.07 21.47 -14.70
CA LEU A 475 -11.57 20.14 -15.01
C LEU A 475 -12.61 19.30 -15.75
N ASP A 476 -12.17 18.39 -16.61
CA ASP A 476 -13.04 17.44 -17.30
C ASP A 476 -13.60 16.36 -16.35
N ASP A 477 -14.37 15.42 -16.89
CA ASP A 477 -14.96 14.29 -16.15
C ASP A 477 -13.91 13.35 -15.49
N LYS A 478 -12.65 13.41 -15.94
CA LYS A 478 -11.49 12.65 -15.44
C LYS A 478 -10.55 13.49 -14.56
N LEU A 479 -10.98 14.67 -14.14
CA LEU A 479 -10.21 15.62 -13.33
C LEU A 479 -8.94 16.15 -14.01
N GLN A 480 -8.90 16.15 -15.35
CA GLN A 480 -7.84 16.79 -16.13
C GLN A 480 -8.15 18.26 -16.35
N PHE A 481 -7.11 19.10 -16.36
CA PHE A 481 -7.28 20.54 -16.56
C PHE A 481 -7.83 20.86 -17.96
N VAL A 482 -8.80 21.78 -18.01
CA VAL A 482 -9.40 22.28 -19.25
C VAL A 482 -9.15 23.78 -19.41
N ALA A 483 -9.44 24.59 -18.38
CA ALA A 483 -9.29 26.05 -18.47
C ALA A 483 -9.26 26.73 -17.10
N SER A 484 -8.66 27.93 -17.06
CA SER A 484 -8.87 28.90 -15.98
C SER A 484 -10.09 29.76 -16.30
N VAL A 485 -11.03 29.88 -15.36
CA VAL A 485 -12.28 30.63 -15.54
C VAL A 485 -12.08 32.09 -15.14
N GLY A 486 -12.27 33.00 -16.10
CA GLY A 486 -12.14 34.45 -15.93
C GLY A 486 -13.43 35.15 -15.48
N ASP A 487 -13.56 36.44 -15.82
CA ASP A 487 -14.69 37.28 -15.41
C ASP A 487 -15.93 37.14 -16.31
N ALA A 488 -15.75 36.77 -17.57
CA ALA A 488 -16.86 36.53 -18.48
C ALA A 488 -17.67 35.28 -18.04
N PRO A 489 -19.00 35.26 -18.26
CA PRO A 489 -19.79 34.06 -18.05
C PRO A 489 -19.20 32.86 -18.80
N TYR A 490 -19.02 31.75 -18.08
CA TYR A 490 -18.34 30.56 -18.57
C TYR A 490 -19.31 29.36 -18.56
N LEU A 491 -19.40 28.64 -19.67
CA LEU A 491 -20.21 27.44 -19.76
C LEU A 491 -19.40 26.23 -19.29
N LEU A 492 -19.81 25.64 -18.18
CA LEU A 492 -19.30 24.38 -17.64
C LEU A 492 -20.19 23.22 -18.14
N PRO A 493 -19.67 22.25 -18.91
CA PRO A 493 -20.46 21.11 -19.37
C PRO A 493 -20.96 20.22 -18.22
N HIS A 494 -22.00 19.43 -18.46
CA HIS A 494 -22.46 18.43 -17.49
C HIS A 494 -21.39 17.36 -17.20
N GLY A 495 -21.26 16.95 -15.94
CA GLY A 495 -20.29 15.95 -15.50
C GLY A 495 -18.87 16.50 -15.31
N HIS A 496 -18.60 17.73 -15.77
CA HIS A 496 -17.33 18.41 -15.55
C HIS A 496 -17.27 19.05 -14.16
N HIS A 497 -16.07 19.49 -13.79
CA HIS A 497 -15.75 19.95 -12.45
C HIS A 497 -15.27 21.40 -12.42
N LEU A 498 -15.59 22.08 -11.33
CA LEU A 498 -15.05 23.39 -11.01
C LEU A 498 -14.26 23.32 -9.71
N VAL A 499 -13.03 23.80 -9.72
CA VAL A 499 -12.19 23.97 -8.54
C VAL A 499 -12.33 25.40 -8.03
N ALA A 500 -12.75 25.55 -6.77
CA ALA A 500 -12.88 26.84 -6.10
C ALA A 500 -12.40 26.73 -4.65
N GLY A 501 -11.27 27.39 -4.35
CA GLY A 501 -10.61 27.23 -3.05
C GLY A 501 -10.18 25.78 -2.85
N HIS A 502 -10.62 25.13 -1.77
CA HIS A 502 -10.26 23.74 -1.49
C HIS A 502 -11.19 22.71 -2.15
N TYR A 503 -12.24 23.16 -2.85
CA TYR A 503 -13.36 22.31 -3.25
C TYR A 503 -13.33 22.03 -4.74
N VAL A 504 -13.48 20.76 -5.11
CA VAL A 504 -13.70 20.30 -6.49
C VAL A 504 -15.15 19.85 -6.61
N LEU A 505 -15.96 20.67 -7.28
CA LEU A 505 -17.40 20.52 -7.40
C LEU A 505 -17.75 19.96 -8.78
N ARG A 506 -18.46 18.82 -8.82
CA ARG A 506 -19.07 18.26 -10.03
C ARG A 506 -20.49 18.75 -10.16
N PHE A 507 -20.89 19.07 -11.38
CA PHE A 507 -22.23 19.55 -11.69
C PHE A 507 -22.98 18.53 -12.56
N GLU A 508 -24.14 18.08 -12.10
CA GLU A 508 -24.92 16.98 -12.69
C GLU A 508 -26.32 17.48 -13.11
N ALA A 509 -26.79 16.98 -14.27
CA ALA A 509 -28.12 17.28 -14.82
C ALA A 509 -29.23 16.49 -14.12
#